data_AF-B4H2J1-F1
#
_entry.id   AF-B4H2J1-F1
#
_cell.length_a   1.000
_cell.length_b   1.000
_cell.length_c   1.000
_cell.angle_alpha   90.00
_cell.angle_beta   90.00
_cell.angle_gamma   90.00
#
_symmetry.space_group_name_H-M   'P 1'
#
loop_
_entity.id
_entity.type
_entity.pdbx_description
1 polymer ?
#
loop_
_entity_poly.entity_id
_entity_poly.type
_entity_poly.pdbx_seq_one_letter_code
_entity_poly.pdbx_strand_id
1 'polypeptide(L)'
;MRNIRNLKDPTANWWGIPMLLFVLLWLVAPGHTELPKVICRDHDTTITCDCNNEEQAMVLPQLHGAVFQVEVRNCRDLVVEAYALTNTEGLRKISFRQLGQLVLKEYALSVSRYASNKALIVEFEAVNLRVIESHAINGNIEEISFVGGRIDQMRPFGFTTTKNSAILLKMDGVTIQRIEGQAFKKFAVEQLTIANCQFLGDLPTRSFYELEVLNELSMRNNRFQVVHSHAFSFKLVSKLSLSENHFVAVDGEWLEAQIRDAVTLRGNDFGATSEIAFRSLTVHRSYQLSERLELRFNNNTLRSARPGSDPTTGQQQDVAAAAPQPLRFDERFALSLREVRYENAWSCDQLDTSVEPPLPRSDFFRLHSEQLLFPRNNPNGGQQRQQQQQQQFVALRQLIPEQCQATSYVAYIVTGSVLLGLLLLILLLLVWWRLAQRRKRRKLDVVQPEPRTYKETQIVYQIENAGLLKTDL
;
A
#
# COMPACT_ATOMS: atom_id res chain seq x y z
N MET A 1 21.95 1.35 57.98
CA MET A 1 21.23 1.57 59.24
C MET A 1 19.90 0.83 59.20
N ARG A 2 19.63 0.01 60.23
CA ARG A 2 18.35 -0.63 60.60
C ARG A 2 17.79 -1.70 59.64
N ASN A 3 17.32 -2.86 60.09
CA ASN A 3 17.53 -3.62 61.32
C ASN A 3 16.96 -5.02 61.01
N ILE A 4 17.80 -6.05 61.14
CA ILE A 4 17.42 -7.45 61.03
C ILE A 4 16.74 -7.84 62.34
N ARG A 5 15.52 -8.39 62.27
CA ARG A 5 14.94 -9.14 63.39
C ARG A 5 14.40 -10.47 62.92
N ASN A 6 15.16 -11.50 63.29
CA ASN A 6 14.78 -12.89 63.46
C ASN A 6 13.48 -13.05 64.25
N LEU A 7 12.61 -13.94 63.76
CA LEU A 7 11.58 -14.64 64.53
C LEU A 7 11.46 -16.03 63.85
N LYS A 8 12.25 -17.02 64.27
CA LYS A 8 12.01 -17.99 65.35
C LYS A 8 10.82 -18.91 65.06
N ASP A 9 11.16 -20.11 64.62
CA ASP A 9 10.29 -21.29 64.53
C ASP A 9 9.61 -21.60 65.88
N PRO A 10 8.44 -22.25 65.81
CA PRO A 10 8.20 -23.39 66.67
C PRO A 10 7.88 -24.64 65.84
N THR A 11 8.71 -25.64 66.05
CA THR A 11 8.44 -27.06 65.80
C THR A 11 7.21 -27.50 66.59
N ALA A 12 6.17 -27.95 65.88
CA ALA A 12 5.10 -28.75 66.46
C ALA A 12 4.55 -29.73 65.42
N ASN A 13 4.83 -31.01 65.68
CA ASN A 13 4.24 -32.23 65.14
C ASN A 13 2.91 -32.05 64.38
N TRP A 14 2.88 -32.44 63.10
CA TRP A 14 1.73 -33.02 62.40
C TRP A 14 2.22 -33.76 61.15
N TRP A 15 2.83 -34.92 61.35
CA TRP A 15 3.02 -35.92 60.29
C TRP A 15 1.69 -36.68 60.12
N GLY A 16 0.99 -36.48 59.01
CA GLY A 16 -0.17 -37.32 58.71
C GLY A 16 -1.16 -36.84 57.65
N ILE A 17 -1.04 -35.63 57.10
CA ILE A 17 -2.08 -35.08 56.20
C ILE A 17 -1.60 -34.59 54.80
N PRO A 18 -0.31 -34.30 54.49
CA PRO A 18 0.03 -33.82 53.14
C PRO A 18 0.30 -34.93 52.12
N MET A 19 0.33 -36.21 52.51
CA MET A 19 0.63 -37.32 51.59
C MET A 19 -0.63 -37.84 50.86
N LEU A 20 -1.82 -37.67 51.43
CA LEU A 20 -3.06 -38.15 50.81
C LEU A 20 -3.58 -37.17 49.74
N LEU A 21 -3.28 -35.87 49.89
CA LEU A 21 -3.67 -34.83 48.92
C LEU A 21 -2.78 -34.84 47.66
N PHE A 22 -1.52 -35.27 47.78
CA PHE A 22 -0.61 -35.42 46.62
C PHE A 22 -0.91 -36.68 45.80
N VAL A 23 -1.47 -37.73 46.41
CA VAL A 23 -1.92 -38.96 45.72
C VAL A 23 -3.29 -38.76 45.04
N LEU A 24 -4.19 -37.95 45.62
CA LEU A 24 -5.47 -37.60 44.99
C LEU A 24 -5.35 -36.64 43.79
N LEU A 25 -4.28 -35.84 43.73
CA LEU A 25 -3.97 -34.97 42.58
C LEU A 25 -3.32 -35.70 41.39
N TRP A 26 -2.91 -36.96 41.56
CA TRP A 26 -2.44 -37.83 40.47
C TRP A 26 -3.55 -38.73 39.87
N LEU A 27 -4.75 -38.74 40.45
CA LEU A 27 -5.88 -39.56 40.00
C LEU A 27 -6.85 -38.82 39.06
N VAL A 28 -6.62 -37.54 38.79
CA VAL A 28 -7.29 -36.84 37.68
C VAL A 28 -6.37 -36.87 36.47
N ALA A 29 -6.18 -38.07 35.91
CA ALA A 29 -5.83 -38.14 34.51
C ALA A 29 -6.97 -37.46 33.74
N PRO A 30 -6.71 -36.49 32.85
CA PRO A 30 -7.73 -36.04 31.93
C PRO A 30 -8.17 -37.29 31.17
N GLY A 31 -9.43 -37.70 31.34
CA GLY A 31 -9.99 -38.78 30.56
C GLY A 31 -9.76 -38.42 29.10
N HIS A 32 -8.90 -39.18 28.41
CA HIS A 32 -8.84 -39.16 26.96
C HIS A 32 -10.20 -39.68 26.50
N THR A 33 -11.17 -38.78 26.35
CA THR A 33 -12.36 -39.05 25.56
C THR A 33 -11.89 -39.18 24.13
N GLU A 34 -11.62 -40.42 23.70
CA GLU A 34 -11.36 -40.74 22.30
C GLU A 34 -12.55 -40.23 21.47
N LEU A 35 -12.28 -39.30 20.57
CA LEU A 35 -13.29 -38.76 19.67
C LEU A 35 -13.82 -39.90 18.78
N PRO A 36 -15.13 -39.94 18.48
CA PRO A 36 -15.70 -40.94 17.60
C PRO A 36 -15.05 -40.88 16.21
N LYS A 37 -14.82 -42.05 15.60
CA LYS A 37 -14.22 -42.16 14.27
C LYS A 37 -15.31 -42.07 13.20
N VAL A 38 -15.02 -41.37 12.11
CA VAL A 38 -15.92 -41.29 10.95
C VAL A 38 -16.09 -42.67 10.32
N ILE A 39 -17.31 -42.97 9.88
CA ILE A 39 -17.60 -44.20 9.12
C ILE A 39 -17.19 -43.98 7.66
N CYS A 40 -16.22 -44.78 7.21
CA CYS A 40 -15.75 -44.79 5.83
C CYS A 40 -16.22 -46.07 5.12
N ARG A 41 -16.73 -45.92 3.90
CA ARG A 41 -17.16 -47.03 3.04
C ARG A 41 -16.24 -47.14 1.84
N ASP A 42 -15.83 -48.37 1.56
CA ASP A 42 -14.94 -48.68 0.44
C ASP A 42 -15.78 -49.07 -0.79
N HIS A 43 -15.53 -48.38 -1.89
CA HIS A 43 -16.13 -48.62 -3.20
C HIS A 43 -15.01 -48.79 -4.24
N ASP A 44 -14.65 -50.04 -4.50
CA ASP A 44 -13.56 -50.48 -5.39
C ASP A 44 -12.19 -49.84 -5.06
N THR A 45 -11.96 -48.65 -5.59
CA THR A 45 -10.71 -47.88 -5.50
C THR A 45 -10.89 -46.54 -4.80
N THR A 46 -12.11 -46.27 -4.33
CA THR A 46 -12.53 -45.02 -3.73
C THR A 46 -13.03 -45.27 -2.31
N ILE A 47 -12.59 -44.48 -1.35
CA ILE A 47 -13.12 -44.49 0.02
C ILE A 47 -13.95 -43.22 0.21
N THR A 48 -15.19 -43.39 0.65
CA THR A 48 -16.07 -42.28 1.00
C THR A 48 -16.33 -42.30 2.50
N CYS A 49 -15.91 -41.24 3.19
CA CYS A 49 -16.15 -41.01 4.61
C CYS A 49 -17.26 -39.95 4.74
N ASP A 50 -18.44 -40.35 5.21
CA ASP A 50 -19.58 -39.46 5.37
C ASP A 50 -19.97 -39.35 6.83
N CYS A 51 -19.95 -38.13 7.34
CA CYS A 51 -20.27 -37.81 8.72
C CYS A 51 -21.78 -37.60 8.96
N ASN A 52 -22.60 -37.63 7.90
CA ASN A 52 -24.06 -37.40 7.98
C ASN A 52 -24.47 -36.13 8.73
N ASN A 53 -23.61 -35.10 8.76
CA ASN A 53 -23.76 -33.88 9.55
C ASN A 53 -24.01 -34.11 11.06
N GLU A 54 -23.41 -35.16 11.63
CA GLU A 54 -23.44 -35.36 13.07
C GLU A 54 -22.82 -34.16 13.83
N GLU A 55 -23.41 -33.83 14.97
CA GLU A 55 -22.98 -32.68 15.78
C GLU A 55 -21.72 -32.95 16.61
N GLN A 56 -21.33 -34.21 16.74
CA GLN A 56 -20.14 -34.59 17.52
C GLN A 56 -18.88 -34.38 16.68
N ALA A 57 -17.83 -33.90 17.32
CA ALA A 57 -16.52 -33.82 16.70
C ALA A 57 -16.01 -35.23 16.41
N MET A 58 -15.60 -35.47 15.16
CA MET A 58 -15.13 -36.77 14.71
C MET A 58 -13.66 -36.73 14.30
N VAL A 59 -13.03 -37.90 14.31
CA VAL A 59 -11.66 -38.10 13.84
C VAL A 59 -11.67 -38.97 12.58
N LEU A 60 -10.87 -38.58 11.58
CA LEU A 60 -10.64 -39.41 10.41
C LEU A 60 -9.85 -40.67 10.85
N PRO A 61 -10.38 -41.89 10.64
CA PRO A 61 -9.63 -43.10 10.95
C PRO A 61 -8.38 -43.20 10.06
N GLN A 62 -7.37 -43.93 10.52
CA GLN A 62 -6.24 -44.27 9.68
C GLN A 62 -6.72 -45.14 8.51
N LEU A 63 -6.52 -44.64 7.29
CA LEU A 63 -6.89 -45.33 6.07
C LEU A 63 -5.79 -46.31 5.67
N HIS A 64 -6.18 -47.44 5.11
CA HIS A 64 -5.28 -48.53 4.75
C HIS A 64 -5.72 -49.22 3.45
N GLY A 65 -4.79 -49.88 2.77
CA GLY A 65 -5.07 -50.67 1.57
C GLY A 65 -4.87 -49.90 0.26
N ALA A 66 -5.24 -50.54 -0.86
CA ALA A 66 -5.06 -50.01 -2.22
C ALA A 66 -6.20 -49.04 -2.59
N VAL A 67 -5.98 -47.75 -2.33
CA VAL A 67 -6.99 -46.69 -2.47
C VAL A 67 -6.44 -45.60 -3.36
N PHE A 68 -7.16 -45.23 -4.42
CA PHE A 68 -6.73 -44.20 -5.35
C PHE A 68 -7.35 -42.83 -5.05
N GLN A 69 -8.56 -42.81 -4.51
CA GLN A 69 -9.29 -41.59 -4.18
C GLN A 69 -9.98 -41.69 -2.81
N VAL A 70 -9.88 -40.63 -2.02
CA VAL A 70 -10.58 -40.49 -0.74
C VAL A 70 -11.48 -39.26 -0.81
N GLU A 71 -12.74 -39.41 -0.44
CA GLU A 71 -13.69 -38.30 -0.33
C GLU A 71 -14.24 -38.25 1.10
N VAL A 72 -14.06 -37.11 1.77
CA VAL A 72 -14.59 -36.86 3.11
C VAL A 72 -15.61 -35.74 3.03
N ARG A 73 -16.83 -35.98 3.50
CA ARG A 73 -17.92 -35.02 3.31
C ARG A 73 -18.91 -34.93 4.48
N ASN A 74 -19.64 -33.81 4.50
CA ASN A 74 -20.75 -33.54 5.42
C ASN A 74 -20.37 -33.67 6.90
N CYS A 75 -19.16 -33.26 7.30
CA CYS A 75 -18.75 -33.26 8.70
C CYS A 75 -18.86 -31.86 9.29
N ARG A 76 -19.50 -31.72 10.45
CA ARG A 76 -19.55 -30.43 11.16
C ARG A 76 -18.21 -30.10 11.78
N ASP A 77 -17.59 -31.06 12.48
CA ASP A 77 -16.28 -30.92 13.10
C ASP A 77 -15.45 -32.18 12.80
N LEU A 78 -14.33 -32.01 12.09
CA LEU A 78 -13.42 -33.10 11.72
C LEU A 78 -11.99 -32.77 12.12
N VAL A 79 -11.34 -33.73 12.78
CA VAL A 79 -9.91 -33.70 13.06
C VAL A 79 -9.22 -34.80 12.25
N VAL A 80 -8.20 -34.42 11.48
CA VAL A 80 -7.31 -35.37 10.81
C VAL A 80 -6.04 -35.46 11.64
N GLU A 81 -5.87 -36.60 12.31
CA GLU A 81 -4.70 -36.89 13.13
C GLU A 81 -3.47 -37.18 12.26
N ALA A 82 -2.30 -37.15 12.89
CA ALA A 82 -1.03 -37.42 12.24
C ALA A 82 -1.04 -38.78 11.51
N TYR A 83 -0.46 -38.82 10.32
CA TYR A 83 -0.24 -40.04 9.55
C TYR A 83 -1.50 -40.79 9.12
N ALA A 84 -2.66 -40.13 9.06
CA ALA A 84 -3.93 -40.74 8.67
C ALA A 84 -3.90 -41.44 7.29
N LEU A 85 -3.00 -41.01 6.40
CA LEU A 85 -2.84 -41.54 5.03
C LEU A 85 -1.56 -42.39 4.84
N THR A 86 -0.84 -42.75 5.90
CA THR A 86 0.48 -43.39 5.75
C THR A 86 0.41 -44.81 5.20
N ASN A 87 -0.68 -45.53 5.48
CA ASN A 87 -0.86 -46.94 5.10
C ASN A 87 -1.69 -47.14 3.83
N THR A 88 -2.01 -46.06 3.09
CA THR A 88 -2.73 -46.15 1.83
C THR A 88 -1.77 -46.31 0.66
N GLU A 89 -1.97 -47.34 -0.16
CA GLU A 89 -1.18 -47.61 -1.37
C GLU A 89 -1.89 -47.05 -2.61
N GLY A 90 -1.16 -46.32 -3.47
CA GLY A 90 -1.69 -45.80 -4.73
C GLY A 90 -2.53 -44.52 -4.64
N LEU A 91 -2.65 -43.91 -3.45
CA LEU A 91 -3.45 -42.71 -3.24
C LEU A 91 -2.97 -41.57 -4.14
N ARG A 92 -3.92 -41.01 -4.90
CA ARG A 92 -3.69 -39.91 -5.84
C ARG A 92 -4.51 -38.68 -5.52
N LYS A 93 -5.72 -38.84 -4.99
CA LYS A 93 -6.62 -37.72 -4.74
C LYS A 93 -7.31 -37.83 -3.38
N ILE A 94 -7.33 -36.74 -2.63
CA ILE A 94 -8.16 -36.60 -1.43
C ILE A 94 -8.98 -35.31 -1.53
N SER A 95 -10.29 -35.43 -1.33
CA SER A 95 -11.25 -34.33 -1.41
C SER A 95 -11.99 -34.18 -0.09
N PHE A 96 -12.01 -32.97 0.45
CA PHE A 96 -12.80 -32.58 1.61
C PHE A 96 -13.93 -31.66 1.14
N ARG A 97 -15.19 -32.05 1.37
CA ARG A 97 -16.36 -31.34 0.86
C ARG A 97 -17.33 -30.98 1.98
N GLN A 98 -17.78 -29.72 2.01
CA GLN A 98 -18.84 -29.27 2.92
C GLN A 98 -18.52 -29.61 4.39
N LEU A 99 -17.36 -29.12 4.87
CA LEU A 99 -16.95 -29.35 6.25
C LEU A 99 -17.06 -28.07 7.08
N GLY A 100 -17.75 -28.17 8.22
CA GLY A 100 -18.04 -27.03 9.11
C GLY A 100 -16.80 -26.51 9.83
N GLN A 101 -15.90 -27.40 10.26
CA GLN A 101 -14.62 -27.09 10.89
C GLN A 101 -13.65 -28.25 10.67
N LEU A 102 -12.49 -27.96 10.10
CA LEU A 102 -11.42 -28.94 9.85
C LEU A 102 -10.15 -28.54 10.59
N VAL A 103 -9.57 -29.47 11.34
CA VAL A 103 -8.26 -29.33 11.94
C VAL A 103 -7.32 -30.35 11.31
N LEU A 104 -6.26 -29.87 10.67
CA LEU A 104 -5.19 -30.72 10.16
C LEU A 104 -4.02 -30.68 11.14
N LYS A 105 -3.76 -31.82 11.78
CA LYS A 105 -2.60 -32.01 12.65
C LYS A 105 -1.31 -32.10 11.86
N GLU A 106 -0.19 -31.98 12.57
CA GLU A 106 1.13 -32.21 11.98
C GLU A 106 1.19 -33.58 11.27
N TYR A 107 1.66 -33.59 10.02
CA TYR A 107 1.69 -34.76 9.13
C TYR A 107 0.32 -35.43 8.87
N ALA A 108 -0.79 -34.71 9.03
CA ALA A 108 -2.14 -35.24 8.76
C ALA A 108 -2.30 -35.83 7.35
N LEU A 109 -1.85 -35.08 6.33
CA LEU A 109 -1.94 -35.46 4.92
C LEU A 109 -0.60 -35.92 4.35
N SER A 110 0.23 -36.60 5.17
CA SER A 110 1.49 -37.15 4.70
C SER A 110 1.30 -38.53 4.07
N VAL A 111 1.73 -38.68 2.82
CA VAL A 111 1.75 -39.98 2.12
C VAL A 111 3.18 -40.50 2.09
N SER A 112 3.36 -41.79 2.40
CA SER A 112 4.68 -42.43 2.35
C SER A 112 5.23 -42.44 0.91
N ARG A 113 6.53 -42.13 0.75
CA ARG A 113 7.20 -42.13 -0.57
C ARG A 113 7.17 -43.49 -1.26
N TYR A 114 7.02 -44.56 -0.49
CA TYR A 114 6.97 -45.93 -1.00
C TYR A 114 5.54 -46.35 -1.38
N ALA A 115 4.54 -45.64 -0.88
CA ALA A 115 3.14 -46.01 -1.05
C ALA A 115 2.55 -45.48 -2.37
N SER A 116 3.11 -44.41 -2.94
CA SER A 116 2.72 -43.92 -4.26
C SER A 116 3.87 -43.18 -4.94
N ASN A 117 4.20 -43.60 -6.16
CA ASN A 117 5.11 -42.85 -7.04
C ASN A 117 4.40 -41.65 -7.70
N LYS A 118 3.07 -41.56 -7.60
CA LYS A 118 2.27 -40.47 -8.15
C LYS A 118 2.12 -39.37 -7.10
N ALA A 119 2.01 -38.13 -7.58
CA ALA A 119 1.84 -36.98 -6.72
C ALA A 119 0.36 -36.88 -6.26
N LEU A 120 0.17 -36.36 -5.04
CA LEU A 120 -1.15 -36.25 -4.39
C LEU A 120 -1.85 -34.94 -4.81
N ILE A 121 -3.13 -35.04 -5.13
CA ILE A 121 -4.06 -33.93 -5.36
C ILE A 121 -4.90 -33.76 -4.10
N VAL A 122 -4.88 -32.56 -3.51
CA VAL A 122 -5.63 -32.24 -2.30
C VAL A 122 -6.64 -31.14 -2.62
N GLU A 123 -7.93 -31.43 -2.45
CA GLU A 123 -9.02 -30.49 -2.74
C GLU A 123 -9.84 -30.20 -1.48
N PHE A 124 -10.08 -28.92 -1.21
CA PHE A 124 -10.97 -28.45 -0.16
C PHE A 124 -12.09 -27.63 -0.80
N GLU A 125 -13.32 -28.12 -0.74
CA GLU A 125 -14.50 -27.49 -1.32
C GLU A 125 -15.51 -27.14 -0.23
N ALA A 126 -15.77 -25.84 -0.03
CA ALA A 126 -16.64 -25.33 1.02
C ALA A 126 -16.27 -25.88 2.41
N VAL A 127 -14.99 -25.72 2.79
CA VAL A 127 -14.43 -26.20 4.06
C VAL A 127 -13.98 -25.01 4.90
N ASN A 128 -14.32 -25.01 6.20
CA ASN A 128 -13.71 -24.06 7.15
C ASN A 128 -12.55 -24.73 7.89
N LEU A 129 -11.32 -24.38 7.52
CA LEU A 129 -10.10 -24.80 8.18
C LEU A 129 -9.86 -23.95 9.41
N ARG A 130 -9.95 -24.55 10.60
CA ARG A 130 -9.63 -23.86 11.84
C ARG A 130 -8.12 -23.71 12.02
N VAL A 131 -7.36 -24.77 11.79
CA VAL A 131 -5.90 -24.74 11.85
C VAL A 131 -5.32 -25.69 10.83
N ILE A 132 -4.34 -25.20 10.08
CA ILE A 132 -3.35 -26.02 9.39
C ILE A 132 -2.08 -25.99 10.23
N GLU A 133 -1.79 -27.09 10.94
CA GLU A 133 -0.57 -27.18 11.75
C GLU A 133 0.69 -27.26 10.88
N SER A 134 1.86 -27.06 11.49
CA SER A 134 3.14 -27.19 10.80
C SER A 134 3.27 -28.58 10.18
N HIS A 135 3.76 -28.64 8.94
CA HIS A 135 3.92 -29.87 8.16
C HIS A 135 2.65 -30.72 7.99
N ALA A 136 1.46 -30.13 8.18
CA ALA A 136 0.20 -30.85 8.03
C ALA A 136 0.03 -31.44 6.62
N ILE A 137 0.45 -30.71 5.59
CA ILE A 137 0.42 -31.16 4.20
C ILE A 137 1.86 -31.31 3.72
N ASN A 138 2.33 -32.56 3.68
CA ASN A 138 3.72 -32.89 3.40
C ASN A 138 3.84 -34.10 2.46
N GLY A 139 4.72 -34.04 1.47
CA GLY A 139 5.02 -35.20 0.62
C GLY A 139 5.32 -34.84 -0.83
N ASN A 140 4.89 -35.71 -1.75
CA ASN A 140 4.91 -35.47 -3.19
C ASN A 140 3.52 -34.96 -3.60
N ILE A 141 3.38 -33.64 -3.77
CA ILE A 141 2.08 -32.98 -3.97
C ILE A 141 2.03 -32.42 -5.38
N GLU A 142 0.96 -32.73 -6.10
CA GLU A 142 0.71 -32.26 -7.46
C GLU A 142 -0.09 -30.96 -7.43
N GLU A 143 -1.17 -30.94 -6.65
CA GLU A 143 -2.11 -29.83 -6.60
C GLU A 143 -2.67 -29.68 -5.19
N ILE A 144 -2.82 -28.41 -4.78
CA ILE A 144 -3.60 -28.04 -3.61
C ILE A 144 -4.62 -26.99 -4.04
N SER A 145 -5.90 -27.27 -3.89
CA SER A 145 -6.97 -26.33 -4.21
C SER A 145 -7.88 -26.08 -3.01
N PHE A 146 -8.12 -24.80 -2.74
CA PHE A 146 -9.11 -24.32 -1.79
C PHE A 146 -10.18 -23.55 -2.56
N VAL A 147 -11.43 -24.02 -2.51
CA VAL A 147 -12.56 -23.44 -3.22
C VAL A 147 -13.67 -23.15 -2.21
N GLY A 148 -13.92 -21.87 -1.97
CA GLY A 148 -14.85 -21.42 -0.95
C GLY A 148 -14.38 -21.69 0.48
N GLY A 149 -15.24 -21.37 1.45
CA GLY A 149 -14.97 -21.61 2.86
C GLY A 149 -14.04 -20.58 3.50
N ARG A 150 -13.41 -20.99 4.61
CA ARG A 150 -12.64 -20.10 5.49
C ARG A 150 -11.37 -20.77 6.00
N ILE A 151 -10.30 -20.02 6.19
CA ILE A 151 -9.06 -20.48 6.83
C ILE A 151 -8.74 -19.54 7.98
N ASP A 152 -8.86 -20.03 9.21
CA ASP A 152 -8.65 -19.24 10.41
C ASP A 152 -7.15 -19.02 10.68
N GLN A 153 -6.34 -20.08 10.58
CA GLN A 153 -4.91 -20.01 10.86
C GLN A 153 -4.08 -20.99 10.02
N MET A 154 -3.08 -20.46 9.32
CA MET A 154 -1.99 -21.23 8.72
C MET A 154 -0.72 -21.06 9.54
N ARG A 155 -0.18 -22.16 10.10
CA ARG A 155 1.08 -22.14 10.86
C ARG A 155 2.31 -22.19 9.94
N PRO A 156 3.50 -21.82 10.45
CA PRO A 156 4.75 -21.92 9.71
C PRO A 156 4.96 -23.34 9.18
N PHE A 157 5.47 -23.46 7.96
CA PHE A 157 5.70 -24.73 7.28
C PHE A 157 4.46 -25.62 7.14
N GLY A 158 3.24 -25.07 7.18
CA GLY A 158 2.01 -25.85 7.00
C GLY A 158 1.98 -26.65 5.70
N PHE A 159 2.69 -26.15 4.68
CA PHE A 159 2.87 -26.78 3.39
C PHE A 159 4.36 -27.05 3.12
N THR A 160 4.73 -28.31 2.90
CA THR A 160 6.10 -28.67 2.51
C THR A 160 6.09 -29.73 1.40
N THR A 161 6.79 -29.47 0.30
CA THR A 161 7.00 -30.48 -0.75
C THR A 161 8.37 -31.15 -0.59
N THR A 162 8.44 -32.45 -0.87
CA THR A 162 9.67 -33.25 -0.70
C THR A 162 10.41 -33.52 -2.02
N LYS A 163 9.75 -33.41 -3.18
CA LYS A 163 10.32 -33.57 -4.52
C LYS A 163 9.46 -32.81 -5.54
N ASN A 164 10.14 -32.14 -6.49
CA ASN A 164 9.56 -31.35 -7.59
C ASN A 164 8.64 -30.21 -7.13
N SER A 165 8.44 -29.24 -8.00
CA SER A 165 7.40 -28.22 -7.84
C SER A 165 6.03 -28.86 -7.97
N ALA A 166 5.10 -28.51 -7.10
CA ALA A 166 3.69 -28.83 -7.33
C ALA A 166 3.23 -28.07 -8.59
N ILE A 167 2.25 -28.61 -9.32
CA ILE A 167 1.74 -27.98 -10.53
C ILE A 167 0.93 -26.74 -10.15
N LEU A 168 0.02 -26.86 -9.18
CA LEU A 168 -0.94 -25.80 -8.87
C LEU A 168 -1.17 -25.63 -7.37
N LEU A 169 -1.07 -24.39 -6.91
CA LEU A 169 -1.70 -23.93 -5.67
C LEU A 169 -2.81 -22.94 -6.04
N LYS A 170 -4.06 -23.32 -5.76
CA LYS A 170 -5.25 -22.51 -6.06
C LYS A 170 -5.99 -22.14 -4.78
N MET A 171 -6.33 -20.86 -4.65
CA MET A 171 -7.29 -20.36 -3.66
C MET A 171 -8.35 -19.54 -4.41
N ASP A 172 -9.61 -19.91 -4.28
CA ASP A 172 -10.72 -19.27 -4.99
C ASP A 172 -11.92 -19.07 -4.06
N GLY A 173 -12.31 -17.83 -3.81
CA GLY A 173 -13.47 -17.51 -2.96
C GLY A 173 -13.27 -17.83 -1.47
N VAL A 174 -12.02 -17.85 -1.00
CA VAL A 174 -11.68 -18.23 0.39
C VAL A 174 -11.55 -16.99 1.28
N THR A 175 -12.09 -17.07 2.49
CA THR A 175 -11.85 -16.05 3.53
C THR A 175 -10.69 -16.47 4.43
N ILE A 176 -9.62 -15.69 4.51
CA ILE A 176 -8.41 -16.02 5.27
C ILE A 176 -8.26 -15.05 6.43
N GLN A 177 -8.22 -15.56 7.65
CA GLN A 177 -8.08 -14.73 8.85
C GLN A 177 -6.63 -14.46 9.21
N ARG A 178 -5.78 -15.49 9.24
CA ARG A 178 -4.37 -15.33 9.62
C ARG A 178 -3.45 -16.29 8.86
N ILE A 179 -2.42 -15.72 8.24
CA ILE A 179 -1.27 -16.45 7.71
C ILE A 179 -0.07 -16.09 8.58
N GLU A 180 0.57 -17.08 9.19
CA GLU A 180 1.80 -16.85 9.93
C GLU A 180 3.01 -16.82 8.98
N GLY A 181 4.06 -16.11 9.39
CA GLY A 181 5.29 -16.06 8.62
C GLY A 181 5.83 -17.46 8.34
N GLN A 182 6.33 -17.67 7.13
CA GLN A 182 6.89 -18.93 6.64
C GLN A 182 5.89 -20.08 6.45
N ALA A 183 4.58 -19.81 6.39
CA ALA A 183 3.57 -20.84 6.13
C ALA A 183 3.86 -21.66 4.86
N PHE A 184 4.42 -21.01 3.82
CA PHE A 184 4.76 -21.62 2.52
C PHE A 184 6.27 -21.82 2.30
N LYS A 185 7.09 -21.81 3.36
CA LYS A 185 8.54 -21.94 3.20
C LYS A 185 8.91 -23.34 2.73
N LYS A 186 9.86 -23.43 1.77
CA LYS A 186 10.26 -24.68 1.07
C LYS A 186 9.10 -25.30 0.28
N PHE A 187 8.16 -24.48 -0.17
CA PHE A 187 7.14 -24.87 -1.11
C PHE A 187 7.50 -24.28 -2.49
N ALA A 188 7.34 -25.08 -3.54
CA ALA A 188 7.61 -24.67 -4.91
C ALA A 188 6.43 -25.09 -5.77
N VAL A 189 5.96 -24.18 -6.63
CA VAL A 189 4.79 -24.40 -7.49
C VAL A 189 5.08 -23.92 -8.91
N GLU A 190 4.44 -24.52 -9.90
CA GLU A 190 4.45 -24.00 -11.26
C GLU A 190 3.48 -22.82 -11.39
N GLN A 191 2.27 -22.98 -10.87
CA GLN A 191 1.21 -21.98 -10.92
C GLN A 191 0.67 -21.67 -9.52
N LEU A 192 0.59 -20.39 -9.20
CA LEU A 192 -0.08 -19.89 -8.00
C LEU A 192 -1.23 -18.97 -8.42
N THR A 193 -2.46 -19.38 -8.11
CA THR A 193 -3.67 -18.59 -8.37
C THR A 193 -4.39 -18.26 -7.07
N ILE A 194 -4.55 -16.97 -6.79
CA ILE A 194 -5.35 -16.47 -5.67
C ILE A 194 -6.44 -15.58 -6.24
N ALA A 195 -7.69 -16.02 -6.19
CA ALA A 195 -8.82 -15.33 -6.81
C ALA A 195 -9.99 -15.15 -5.85
N ASN A 196 -10.66 -14.00 -5.90
CA ASN A 196 -11.89 -13.75 -5.14
C ASN A 196 -11.74 -13.96 -3.62
N CYS A 197 -10.52 -13.87 -3.08
CA CYS A 197 -10.25 -14.14 -1.67
C CYS A 197 -10.35 -12.86 -0.83
N GLN A 198 -10.70 -13.04 0.45
CA GLN A 198 -10.74 -11.96 1.43
C GLN A 198 -9.79 -12.25 2.59
N PHE A 199 -8.77 -11.42 2.75
CA PHE A 199 -7.83 -11.47 3.87
C PHE A 199 -8.33 -10.52 4.95
N LEU A 200 -8.72 -11.07 6.10
CA LEU A 200 -9.29 -10.30 7.22
C LEU A 200 -8.23 -9.76 8.17
N GLY A 201 -7.08 -10.42 8.26
CA GLY A 201 -5.92 -9.97 9.03
C GLY A 201 -4.85 -9.36 8.14
N ASP A 202 -3.96 -8.60 8.77
CA ASP A 202 -2.76 -8.09 8.12
C ASP A 202 -1.86 -9.24 7.68
N LEU A 203 -1.19 -9.06 6.55
CA LEU A 203 -0.27 -10.05 6.02
C LEU A 203 1.14 -9.75 6.53
N PRO A 204 1.68 -10.53 7.48
CA PRO A 204 2.97 -10.25 8.07
C PRO A 204 4.11 -10.47 7.07
N THR A 205 5.25 -9.85 7.37
CA THR A 205 6.51 -10.10 6.69
C THR A 205 6.80 -11.60 6.62
N ARG A 206 7.26 -12.06 5.45
CA ARG A 206 7.58 -13.46 5.16
C ARG A 206 6.39 -14.43 5.15
N SER A 207 5.16 -13.98 4.95
CA SER A 207 4.00 -14.89 4.80
C SER A 207 4.18 -15.89 3.65
N PHE A 208 4.49 -15.38 2.46
CA PHE A 208 4.83 -16.15 1.26
C PHE A 208 6.33 -16.04 0.99
N TYR A 209 7.14 -16.60 1.89
CA TYR A 209 8.59 -16.46 1.87
C TYR A 209 9.31 -17.63 1.18
N GLU A 210 10.25 -17.30 0.29
CA GLU A 210 11.03 -18.27 -0.49
C GLU A 210 10.14 -19.25 -1.28
N LEU A 211 8.94 -18.80 -1.67
CA LEU A 211 8.06 -19.55 -2.54
C LEU A 211 8.55 -19.40 -3.98
N GLU A 212 8.82 -20.52 -4.64
CA GLU A 212 9.24 -20.53 -6.04
C GLU A 212 8.01 -20.71 -6.94
N VAL A 213 7.73 -19.75 -7.83
CA VAL A 213 6.58 -19.81 -8.76
C VAL A 213 7.11 -19.87 -10.20
N LEU A 214 7.23 -21.06 -10.75
CA LEU A 214 8.01 -21.27 -11.98
C LEU A 214 7.37 -20.67 -13.23
N ASN A 215 6.04 -20.72 -13.38
CA ASN A 215 5.34 -20.34 -14.61
C ASN A 215 4.47 -19.09 -14.42
N GLU A 216 3.53 -19.10 -13.49
CA GLU A 216 2.54 -18.02 -13.39
C GLU A 216 2.10 -17.74 -11.96
N LEU A 217 2.19 -16.47 -11.57
CA LEU A 217 1.62 -15.92 -10.35
C LEU A 217 0.47 -14.99 -10.73
N SER A 218 -0.75 -15.38 -10.39
CA SER A 218 -1.96 -14.62 -10.67
C SER A 218 -2.72 -14.33 -9.37
N MET A 219 -2.90 -13.03 -9.08
CA MET A 219 -3.78 -12.57 -8.00
C MET A 219 -4.88 -11.70 -8.60
N ARG A 220 -6.13 -12.14 -8.45
CA ARG A 220 -7.29 -11.43 -9.03
C ARG A 220 -8.42 -11.19 -8.04
N ASN A 221 -8.98 -9.98 -8.04
CA ASN A 221 -10.19 -9.66 -7.29
C ASN A 221 -10.11 -10.03 -5.80
N ASN A 222 -8.94 -9.84 -5.20
CA ASN A 222 -8.73 -10.11 -3.79
C ASN A 222 -8.83 -8.83 -2.95
N ARG A 223 -9.19 -8.99 -1.67
CA ARG A 223 -9.23 -7.91 -0.68
C ARG A 223 -8.21 -8.18 0.41
N PHE A 224 -7.24 -7.30 0.54
CA PHE A 224 -6.18 -7.33 1.54
C PHE A 224 -6.34 -6.19 2.55
N GLN A 225 -5.99 -6.45 3.81
CA GLN A 225 -5.80 -5.39 4.81
C GLN A 225 -4.45 -4.69 4.60
N VAL A 226 -3.62 -4.59 5.63
CA VAL A 226 -2.25 -4.11 5.51
C VAL A 226 -1.35 -5.25 5.04
N VAL A 227 -0.54 -4.98 4.02
CA VAL A 227 0.48 -5.92 3.54
C VAL A 227 1.85 -5.39 3.87
N HIS A 228 2.54 -6.07 4.78
CA HIS A 228 3.84 -5.65 5.27
C HIS A 228 4.98 -5.90 4.28
N SER A 229 6.11 -5.24 4.53
CA SER A 229 7.34 -5.41 3.75
C SER A 229 7.72 -6.88 3.64
N HIS A 230 8.09 -7.33 2.44
CA HIS A 230 8.48 -8.71 2.14
C HIS A 230 7.43 -9.76 2.55
N ALA A 231 6.15 -9.39 2.63
CA ALA A 231 5.08 -10.36 2.87
C ALA A 231 5.00 -11.39 1.73
N PHE A 232 5.22 -10.94 0.50
CA PHE A 232 5.39 -11.78 -0.68
C PHE A 232 6.83 -11.71 -1.17
N SER A 233 7.57 -12.81 -1.06
CA SER A 233 8.97 -12.91 -1.50
C SER A 233 9.15 -14.16 -2.34
N PHE A 234 9.21 -13.95 -3.65
CA PHE A 234 9.33 -14.99 -4.65
C PHE A 234 10.72 -14.95 -5.28
N LYS A 235 11.43 -16.08 -5.26
CA LYS A 235 12.79 -16.14 -5.85
C LYS A 235 12.78 -15.95 -7.36
N LEU A 236 11.78 -16.51 -8.03
CA LEU A 236 11.61 -16.44 -9.48
C LEU A 236 10.12 -16.49 -9.80
N VAL A 237 9.69 -15.62 -10.70
CA VAL A 237 8.34 -15.61 -11.27
C VAL A 237 8.46 -15.40 -12.78
N SER A 238 7.92 -16.31 -13.59
CA SER A 238 7.96 -16.12 -15.04
C SER A 238 6.95 -15.07 -15.50
N LYS A 239 5.68 -15.21 -15.09
CA LYS A 239 4.62 -14.24 -15.37
C LYS A 239 3.96 -13.78 -14.08
N LEU A 240 3.94 -12.47 -13.85
CA LEU A 240 3.26 -11.83 -12.72
C LEU A 240 2.03 -11.06 -13.20
N SER A 241 0.86 -11.39 -12.66
CA SER A 241 -0.39 -10.70 -12.93
C SER A 241 -1.11 -10.33 -11.63
N LEU A 242 -1.24 -9.04 -11.34
CA LEU A 242 -2.13 -8.53 -10.31
C LEU A 242 -3.24 -7.72 -10.96
N SER A 243 -4.48 -8.18 -10.82
CA SER A 243 -5.64 -7.53 -11.40
C SER A 243 -6.79 -7.35 -10.42
N GLU A 244 -7.40 -6.17 -10.42
CA GLU A 244 -8.65 -5.91 -9.68
C GLU A 244 -8.53 -6.17 -8.16
N ASN A 245 -7.32 -6.10 -7.58
CA ASN A 245 -7.14 -6.29 -6.14
C ASN A 245 -7.32 -4.98 -5.39
N HIS A 246 -7.80 -5.08 -4.15
CA HIS A 246 -7.96 -3.96 -3.24
C HIS A 246 -7.11 -4.19 -1.99
N PHE A 247 -6.26 -3.22 -1.65
CA PHE A 247 -5.39 -3.21 -0.49
C PHE A 247 -5.74 -1.99 0.36
N VAL A 248 -5.84 -2.18 1.68
CA VAL A 248 -5.99 -1.04 2.60
C VAL A 248 -4.69 -0.26 2.68
N ALA A 249 -3.56 -0.97 2.79
CA ALA A 249 -2.23 -0.37 2.76
C ALA A 249 -1.17 -1.38 2.28
N VAL A 250 -0.13 -0.88 1.62
CA VAL A 250 1.05 -1.65 1.19
C VAL A 250 2.33 -0.95 1.62
N ASP A 251 3.14 -1.67 2.39
CA ASP A 251 4.44 -1.19 2.84
C ASP A 251 5.47 -1.18 1.70
N GLY A 252 6.65 -0.62 1.99
CA GLY A 252 7.78 -0.66 1.08
C GLY A 252 8.19 -2.11 0.77
N GLU A 253 8.50 -2.41 -0.49
CA GLU A 253 9.00 -3.73 -0.91
C GLU A 253 8.12 -4.90 -0.43
N TRP A 254 6.80 -4.69 -0.36
CA TRP A 254 5.83 -5.70 0.07
C TRP A 254 5.81 -6.93 -0.84
N LEU A 255 6.13 -6.73 -2.12
CA LEU A 255 6.24 -7.74 -3.17
C LEU A 255 7.65 -7.74 -3.77
N GLU A 256 8.43 -8.74 -3.39
CA GLU A 256 9.75 -9.02 -3.95
C GLU A 256 9.64 -10.17 -4.95
N ALA A 257 10.06 -9.92 -6.20
CA ALA A 257 10.05 -10.94 -7.24
C ALA A 257 11.09 -10.65 -8.32
N GLN A 258 11.80 -11.69 -8.77
CA GLN A 258 12.60 -11.66 -9.99
C GLN A 258 11.78 -12.16 -11.17
N ILE A 259 11.48 -11.27 -12.11
CA ILE A 259 10.52 -11.49 -13.19
C ILE A 259 11.24 -11.88 -14.48
N ARG A 260 10.82 -12.98 -15.10
CA ARG A 260 11.46 -13.48 -16.33
C ARG A 260 10.79 -13.01 -17.61
N ASP A 261 9.47 -13.17 -17.74
CA ASP A 261 8.80 -13.10 -19.04
C ASP A 261 7.80 -11.93 -19.15
N ALA A 262 6.96 -11.70 -18.12
CA ALA A 262 5.95 -10.64 -18.17
C ALA A 262 5.50 -10.17 -16.78
N VAL A 263 5.18 -8.87 -16.66
CA VAL A 263 4.57 -8.28 -15.47
C VAL A 263 3.46 -7.30 -15.80
N THR A 264 2.30 -7.53 -15.18
CA THR A 264 1.12 -6.69 -15.35
C THR A 264 0.46 -6.40 -14.01
N LEU A 265 0.21 -5.12 -13.77
CA LEU A 265 -0.43 -4.57 -12.58
C LEU A 265 -1.58 -3.68 -13.06
N ARG A 266 -2.81 -4.20 -13.08
CA ARG A 266 -3.96 -3.51 -13.69
C ARG A 266 -5.18 -3.42 -12.79
N GLY A 267 -5.79 -2.24 -12.69
CA GLY A 267 -7.09 -2.11 -12.02
C GLY A 267 -7.01 -2.34 -10.51
N ASN A 268 -5.84 -2.20 -9.90
CA ASN A 268 -5.67 -2.43 -8.46
C ASN A 268 -5.84 -1.11 -7.70
N ASP A 269 -6.34 -1.23 -6.49
CA ASP A 269 -6.42 -0.15 -5.52
C ASP A 269 -5.46 -0.42 -4.37
N PHE A 270 -4.35 0.31 -4.31
CA PHE A 270 -3.27 0.06 -3.36
C PHE A 270 -3.44 0.77 -2.01
N GLY A 271 -4.49 1.58 -1.84
CA GLY A 271 -4.73 2.32 -0.60
C GLY A 271 -3.51 3.15 -0.19
N ALA A 272 -3.12 3.08 1.08
CA ALA A 272 -1.92 3.75 1.57
C ALA A 272 -0.64 3.04 1.05
N THR A 273 0.12 3.68 0.18
CA THR A 273 1.26 3.11 -0.55
C THR A 273 2.57 3.85 -0.25
N SER A 274 3.62 3.07 0.04
CA SER A 274 4.99 3.57 0.20
C SER A 274 5.66 3.92 -1.15
N GLU A 275 6.58 4.90 -1.14
CA GLU A 275 7.39 5.30 -2.30
C GLU A 275 8.12 4.11 -2.96
N ILE A 276 8.59 3.16 -2.15
CA ILE A 276 9.38 2.00 -2.56
C ILE A 276 8.55 0.71 -2.64
N ALA A 277 7.22 0.79 -2.70
CA ALA A 277 6.34 -0.38 -2.73
C ALA A 277 6.66 -1.38 -3.85
N PHE A 278 7.09 -0.90 -5.02
CA PHE A 278 7.36 -1.73 -6.21
C PHE A 278 8.85 -1.84 -6.57
N ARG A 279 9.75 -1.36 -5.70
CA ARG A 279 11.19 -1.31 -5.98
C ARG A 279 11.82 -2.69 -6.08
N SER A 280 11.32 -3.64 -5.31
CA SER A 280 11.79 -5.03 -5.22
C SER A 280 11.29 -5.94 -6.35
N LEU A 281 10.51 -5.39 -7.29
CA LEU A 281 10.25 -6.05 -8.56
C LEU A 281 11.47 -5.82 -9.45
N THR A 282 12.17 -6.90 -9.82
CA THR A 282 13.41 -6.83 -10.60
C THR A 282 13.34 -7.75 -11.80
N VAL A 283 14.09 -7.45 -12.86
CA VAL A 283 14.18 -8.33 -14.05
C VAL A 283 15.16 -9.46 -13.76
N HIS A 284 14.77 -10.70 -14.02
CA HIS A 284 15.66 -11.85 -13.85
C HIS A 284 16.86 -11.79 -14.81
N ARG A 285 18.01 -12.33 -14.38
CA ARG A 285 19.26 -12.30 -15.18
C ARG A 285 19.20 -13.08 -16.49
N SER A 286 18.29 -14.05 -16.60
CA SER A 286 18.15 -14.86 -17.82
C SER A 286 17.34 -14.17 -18.91
N TYR A 287 16.79 -12.99 -18.65
CA TYR A 287 16.12 -12.20 -19.66
C TYR A 287 17.19 -11.65 -20.61
N GLN A 288 17.28 -12.24 -21.81
CA GLN A 288 18.34 -11.99 -22.80
C GLN A 288 17.87 -11.15 -24.00
N LEU A 289 16.64 -10.65 -23.97
CA LEU A 289 16.13 -9.82 -25.06
C LEU A 289 16.84 -8.46 -25.09
N SER A 290 17.03 -7.92 -26.29
CA SER A 290 17.66 -6.61 -26.51
C SER A 290 16.83 -5.44 -25.95
N GLU A 291 15.51 -5.63 -25.87
CA GLU A 291 14.58 -4.65 -25.34
C GLU A 291 14.34 -4.86 -23.85
N ARG A 292 14.23 -3.78 -23.08
CA ARG A 292 13.88 -3.83 -21.66
C ARG A 292 12.50 -4.48 -21.48
N LEU A 293 12.37 -5.33 -20.46
CA LEU A 293 11.09 -5.97 -20.13
C LEU A 293 10.04 -4.91 -19.78
N GLU A 294 8.88 -4.95 -20.44
CA GLU A 294 7.81 -3.99 -20.19
C GLU A 294 7.10 -4.27 -18.85
N LEU A 295 7.00 -3.27 -17.98
CA LEU A 295 6.16 -3.29 -16.77
C LEU A 295 4.90 -2.47 -17.00
N ARG A 296 3.76 -3.15 -17.13
CA ARG A 296 2.46 -2.51 -17.36
C ARG A 296 1.78 -2.17 -16.03
N PHE A 297 1.63 -0.89 -15.75
CA PHE A 297 0.99 -0.38 -14.53
C PHE A 297 -0.18 0.54 -14.92
N ASN A 298 -1.36 -0.05 -15.07
CA ASN A 298 -2.48 0.58 -15.76
C ASN A 298 -3.75 0.65 -14.90
N ASN A 299 -4.42 1.79 -14.88
CA ASN A 299 -5.70 1.99 -14.18
C ASN A 299 -5.60 1.61 -12.69
N ASN A 300 -4.50 1.95 -12.03
CA ASN A 300 -4.33 1.70 -10.61
C ASN A 300 -4.62 2.98 -9.81
N THR A 301 -5.20 2.82 -8.63
CA THR A 301 -5.40 3.89 -7.64
C THR A 301 -4.44 3.70 -6.48
N LEU A 302 -3.91 4.80 -5.94
CA LEU A 302 -3.03 4.76 -4.78
C LEU A 302 -3.09 6.07 -3.99
N ARG A 303 -2.67 6.00 -2.73
CA ARG A 303 -2.52 7.14 -1.83
C ARG A 303 -1.15 7.08 -1.18
N SER A 304 -0.26 8.02 -1.51
CA SER A 304 1.05 8.12 -0.90
C SER A 304 0.94 8.24 0.62
N ALA A 305 1.66 7.38 1.34
CA ALA A 305 1.80 7.40 2.79
C ALA A 305 3.12 8.07 3.21
N ARG A 306 3.16 8.71 4.39
CA ARG A 306 4.42 9.28 4.91
C ARG A 306 5.33 8.14 5.42
N PRO A 307 6.65 8.24 5.24
CA PRO A 307 7.58 7.31 5.87
C PRO A 307 7.40 7.32 7.39
N GLY A 308 7.09 6.16 7.98
CA GLY A 308 6.91 6.00 9.43
C GLY A 308 5.51 6.33 9.98
N SER A 309 4.53 6.70 9.13
CA SER A 309 3.13 6.73 9.58
C SER A 309 2.60 5.30 9.66
N ASP A 310 2.24 4.84 10.87
CA ASP A 310 1.58 3.56 11.05
C ASP A 310 0.19 3.59 10.37
N PRO A 311 -0.06 2.74 9.35
CA PRO A 311 -1.32 2.73 8.61
C PRO A 311 -2.53 2.36 9.47
N THR A 312 -2.32 1.77 10.67
CA THR A 312 -3.39 1.34 11.58
C THR A 312 -3.78 2.39 12.63
N THR A 313 -2.91 3.37 12.89
CA THR A 313 -3.27 4.51 13.74
C THR A 313 -4.25 5.42 12.99
N GLY A 314 -5.54 5.15 13.19
CA GLY A 314 -6.70 5.72 12.50
C GLY A 314 -6.91 7.24 12.65
N GLN A 315 -5.88 8.06 12.52
CA GLN A 315 -6.06 9.47 12.19
C GLN A 315 -6.18 9.60 10.67
N GLN A 316 -7.37 9.24 10.16
CA GLN A 316 -7.80 9.53 8.78
C GLN A 316 -7.64 11.02 8.40
N GLN A 317 -7.43 11.91 9.38
CA GLN A 317 -7.20 13.34 9.20
C GLN A 317 -5.75 13.71 8.84
N ASP A 318 -4.73 12.93 9.22
CA ASP A 318 -3.31 13.30 8.95
C ASP A 318 -2.76 12.70 7.66
N VAL A 319 -3.37 11.62 7.15
CA VAL A 319 -2.93 10.95 5.90
C VAL A 319 -3.41 11.72 4.65
N ALA A 320 -4.53 12.44 4.74
CA ALA A 320 -5.06 13.26 3.64
C ALA A 320 -4.18 14.49 3.31
N ALA A 321 -3.29 14.90 4.21
CA ALA A 321 -2.36 16.02 4.04
C ALA A 321 -0.94 15.59 3.62
N ALA A 322 -0.74 14.32 3.24
CA ALA A 322 0.54 13.85 2.72
C ALA A 322 0.67 14.27 1.24
N ALA A 323 1.72 15.03 0.93
CA ALA A 323 2.07 15.35 -0.44
C ALA A 323 2.36 14.05 -1.22
N PRO A 324 1.98 13.97 -2.51
CA PRO A 324 2.20 12.78 -3.32
C PRO A 324 3.70 12.50 -3.46
N GLN A 325 4.07 11.23 -3.33
CA GLN A 325 5.45 10.75 -3.44
C GLN A 325 5.65 9.98 -4.76
N PRO A 326 6.80 10.14 -5.43
CA PRO A 326 7.04 9.46 -6.70
C PRO A 326 7.29 7.97 -6.49
N LEU A 327 6.54 7.10 -7.17
CA LEU A 327 6.82 5.66 -7.09
C LEU A 327 8.20 5.32 -7.67
N ARG A 328 8.93 4.42 -6.98
CA ARG A 328 10.19 3.87 -7.46
C ARG A 328 10.02 2.46 -8.01
N PHE A 329 10.48 2.28 -9.25
CA PHE A 329 10.56 1.01 -9.95
C PHE A 329 12.02 0.70 -10.29
N ASP A 330 12.34 -0.57 -10.55
CA ASP A 330 13.66 -0.96 -11.06
C ASP A 330 13.88 -0.41 -12.49
N GLU A 331 15.04 0.21 -12.70
CA GLU A 331 15.40 0.92 -13.95
C GLU A 331 15.58 -0.01 -15.16
N ARG A 332 15.70 -1.32 -14.93
CA ARG A 332 15.82 -2.32 -16.01
C ARG A 332 14.50 -2.57 -16.71
N PHE A 333 13.36 -2.20 -16.12
CA PHE A 333 12.08 -2.27 -16.80
C PHE A 333 11.88 -1.10 -17.76
N ALA A 334 11.16 -1.36 -18.84
CA ALA A 334 10.47 -0.32 -19.62
C ALA A 334 9.11 -0.07 -18.97
N LEU A 335 8.99 1.04 -18.23
CA LEU A 335 7.77 1.35 -17.49
C LEU A 335 6.66 1.86 -18.43
N SER A 336 5.50 1.21 -18.38
CA SER A 336 4.31 1.54 -19.16
C SER A 336 3.18 1.92 -18.21
N LEU A 337 3.06 3.22 -17.93
CA LEU A 337 2.03 3.79 -17.06
C LEU A 337 0.83 4.22 -17.89
N ARG A 338 -0.39 3.93 -17.44
CA ARG A 338 -1.62 4.52 -18.01
C ARG A 338 -2.67 4.73 -16.92
N GLU A 339 -3.28 5.91 -16.87
CA GLU A 339 -4.40 6.22 -15.97
C GLU A 339 -4.11 5.90 -14.49
N VAL A 340 -2.94 6.29 -14.00
CA VAL A 340 -2.57 6.06 -12.60
C VAL A 340 -3.16 7.18 -11.76
N ARG A 341 -4.05 6.85 -10.84
CA ARG A 341 -4.77 7.83 -10.01
C ARG A 341 -4.12 7.94 -8.64
N TYR A 342 -3.61 9.12 -8.32
CA TYR A 342 -3.19 9.48 -6.97
C TYR A 342 -4.37 10.12 -6.25
N GLU A 343 -4.75 9.59 -5.09
CA GLU A 343 -5.82 10.17 -4.27
C GLU A 343 -5.35 11.38 -3.45
N ASN A 344 -4.04 11.57 -3.29
CA ASN A 344 -3.48 12.74 -2.63
C ASN A 344 -3.76 14.01 -3.43
N ALA A 345 -3.98 15.13 -2.74
CA ALA A 345 -3.98 16.44 -3.39
C ALA A 345 -2.55 16.81 -3.84
N TRP A 346 -2.43 17.36 -5.06
CA TRP A 346 -1.16 17.86 -5.56
C TRP A 346 -0.72 19.12 -4.79
N SER A 347 0.58 19.24 -4.46
CA SER A 347 1.15 20.45 -3.85
C SER A 347 2.01 21.21 -4.85
N CYS A 348 1.74 22.51 -5.02
CA CYS A 348 2.51 23.39 -5.88
C CYS A 348 3.96 23.61 -5.39
N ASP A 349 4.27 23.30 -4.12
CA ASP A 349 5.63 23.36 -3.57
C ASP A 349 6.57 22.34 -4.23
N GLN A 350 6.01 21.32 -4.87
CA GLN A 350 6.75 20.27 -5.60
C GLN A 350 7.15 20.71 -7.02
N LEU A 351 6.85 21.94 -7.42
CA LEU A 351 7.29 22.53 -8.68
C LEU A 351 8.64 23.23 -8.53
N ASP A 352 9.44 23.17 -9.59
CA ASP A 352 10.58 24.02 -9.79
C ASP A 352 10.14 25.27 -10.54
N THR A 353 10.12 26.40 -9.84
CA THR A 353 9.75 27.71 -10.39
C THR A 353 10.93 28.45 -10.99
N SER A 354 12.14 27.88 -10.97
CA SER A 354 13.32 28.48 -11.62
C SER A 354 13.31 28.30 -13.13
N VAL A 355 12.49 27.39 -13.64
CA VAL A 355 12.33 27.08 -15.07
C VAL A 355 10.94 27.51 -15.52
N GLU A 356 10.85 28.14 -16.70
CA GLU A 356 9.58 28.52 -17.32
C GLU A 356 9.34 27.69 -18.59
N PRO A 357 8.24 26.92 -18.70
CA PRO A 357 7.16 26.76 -17.70
C PRO A 357 7.60 25.94 -16.47
N PRO A 358 6.92 26.11 -15.31
CA PRO A 358 7.26 25.39 -14.09
C PRO A 358 7.08 23.88 -14.28
N LEU A 359 8.08 23.11 -13.86
CA LEU A 359 8.12 21.64 -14.00
C LEU A 359 8.15 20.96 -12.63
N PRO A 360 7.60 19.75 -12.48
CA PRO A 360 7.77 18.98 -11.25
C PRO A 360 9.25 18.73 -10.93
N ARG A 361 9.63 18.88 -9.65
CA ARG A 361 11.02 18.65 -9.18
C ARG A 361 11.46 17.21 -9.33
N SER A 362 10.56 16.24 -9.14
CA SER A 362 10.90 14.83 -9.31
C SER A 362 10.83 14.44 -10.78
N ASP A 363 11.82 13.69 -11.25
CA ASP A 363 11.86 13.18 -12.63
C ASP A 363 10.65 12.30 -12.96
N PHE A 364 10.18 11.49 -12.01
CA PHE A 364 9.00 10.62 -12.19
C PHE A 364 7.73 11.41 -12.56
N PHE A 365 7.36 12.41 -11.75
CA PHE A 365 6.19 13.26 -12.04
C PHE A 365 6.37 14.06 -13.33
N ARG A 366 7.61 14.48 -13.65
CA ARG A 366 7.90 15.21 -14.90
C ARG A 366 7.70 14.33 -16.13
N LEU A 367 8.31 13.15 -16.15
CA LEU A 367 8.28 12.20 -17.26
C LEU A 367 6.87 11.62 -17.51
N HIS A 368 6.08 11.47 -16.45
CA HIS A 368 4.77 10.81 -16.51
C HIS A 368 3.57 11.74 -16.28
N SER A 369 3.76 13.05 -16.45
CA SER A 369 2.75 14.08 -16.16
C SER A 369 1.41 13.92 -16.91
N GLU A 370 1.39 13.21 -18.04
CA GLU A 370 0.16 12.93 -18.81
C GLU A 370 -0.58 11.68 -18.32
N GLN A 371 0.16 10.71 -17.79
CA GLN A 371 -0.39 9.41 -17.38
C GLN A 371 -0.83 9.40 -15.92
N LEU A 372 -0.32 10.34 -15.11
CA LEU A 372 -0.63 10.51 -13.71
C LEU A 372 -1.82 11.45 -13.53
N LEU A 373 -2.82 10.98 -12.82
CA LEU A 373 -4.09 11.67 -12.58
C LEU A 373 -4.21 12.02 -11.10
N PHE A 374 -4.72 13.22 -10.82
CA PHE A 374 -4.89 13.75 -9.47
C PHE A 374 -6.29 14.35 -9.31
N PRO A 375 -6.84 14.41 -8.08
CA PRO A 375 -8.11 15.06 -7.82
C PRO A 375 -8.02 16.57 -8.07
N ARG A 376 -9.06 17.13 -8.71
CA ARG A 376 -9.19 18.57 -8.87
C ARG A 376 -9.68 19.22 -7.56
N ASN A 377 -8.87 20.11 -6.97
CA ASN A 377 -9.29 20.93 -5.83
C ASN A 377 -10.22 22.03 -6.34
N ASN A 378 -11.45 22.08 -5.80
CA ASN A 378 -12.44 23.09 -6.17
C ASN A 378 -12.56 24.13 -5.02
N PRO A 379 -11.92 25.31 -5.13
CA PRO A 379 -11.81 26.27 -4.01
C PRO A 379 -13.14 26.91 -3.59
N ASN A 380 -14.21 26.81 -4.39
CA ASN A 380 -15.53 27.37 -4.08
C ASN A 380 -16.49 26.40 -3.36
N GLY A 381 -16.03 25.21 -2.98
CA GLY A 381 -16.82 24.22 -2.23
C GLY A 381 -16.89 24.54 -0.74
N GLY A 382 -17.66 25.55 -0.36
CA GLY A 382 -18.04 25.77 1.03
C GLY A 382 -18.73 24.51 1.60
N GLN A 383 -18.21 24.02 2.73
CA GLN A 383 -18.81 23.08 3.67
C GLN A 383 -20.05 22.31 3.19
N GLN A 384 -19.86 21.23 2.43
CA GLN A 384 -20.81 20.12 2.46
C GLN A 384 -20.07 18.81 2.66
N ARG A 385 -20.17 18.32 3.90
CA ARG A 385 -19.78 16.98 4.32
C ARG A 385 -20.59 15.94 3.53
N GLN A 386 -19.89 14.89 3.15
CA GLN A 386 -20.40 13.52 3.01
C GLN A 386 -21.52 13.31 2.00
N GLN A 387 -21.14 13.15 0.72
CA GLN A 387 -21.59 12.06 -0.16
C GLN A 387 -20.97 12.27 -1.54
N GLN A 388 -20.07 11.36 -1.95
CA GLN A 388 -19.74 11.03 -3.34
C GLN A 388 -19.83 12.18 -4.37
N GLN A 389 -19.20 13.33 -4.14
CA GLN A 389 -18.85 14.18 -5.27
C GLN A 389 -17.82 13.39 -6.07
N GLN A 390 -18.19 12.99 -7.28
CA GLN A 390 -17.30 12.38 -8.25
C GLN A 390 -16.01 13.20 -8.29
N GLN A 391 -14.96 12.70 -7.62
CA GLN A 391 -13.65 13.34 -7.64
C GLN A 391 -13.19 13.27 -9.09
N GLN A 392 -13.27 14.40 -9.78
CA GLN A 392 -12.86 14.48 -11.16
C GLN A 392 -11.33 14.40 -11.18
N PHE A 393 -10.82 13.29 -11.68
CA PHE A 393 -9.39 13.06 -11.86
C PHE A 393 -8.93 13.73 -13.15
N VAL A 394 -7.87 14.52 -13.08
CA VAL A 394 -7.29 15.28 -14.19
C VAL A 394 -5.80 14.98 -14.28
N ALA A 395 -5.25 14.95 -15.51
CA ALA A 395 -3.82 14.73 -15.72
C ALA A 395 -2.98 15.83 -15.07
N LEU A 396 -1.84 15.46 -14.48
CA LEU A 396 -0.96 16.38 -13.78
C LEU A 396 -0.54 17.56 -14.66
N ARG A 397 -0.25 17.31 -15.95
CA ARG A 397 0.12 18.37 -16.89
C ARG A 397 -0.96 19.45 -17.04
N GLN A 398 -2.23 19.06 -16.98
CA GLN A 398 -3.37 19.99 -17.06
C GLN A 398 -3.64 20.65 -15.70
N LEU A 399 -3.35 19.95 -14.60
CA LEU A 399 -3.57 20.43 -13.24
C LEU A 399 -2.64 21.61 -12.86
N ILE A 400 -1.36 21.51 -13.22
CA ILE A 400 -0.33 22.50 -12.88
C ILE A 400 -0.72 23.93 -13.31
N PRO A 401 -1.07 24.21 -14.58
CA PRO A 401 -1.44 25.56 -15.01
C PRO A 401 -2.78 26.04 -14.45
N GLU A 402 -3.68 25.15 -14.01
CA GLU A 402 -4.95 25.54 -13.41
C GLU A 402 -4.83 25.91 -11.92
N GLN A 403 -4.06 25.12 -11.15
CA GLN A 403 -4.00 25.26 -9.69
C GLN A 403 -2.78 26.03 -9.19
N CYS A 404 -1.67 26.00 -9.93
CA CYS A 404 -0.40 26.58 -9.49
C CYS A 404 -0.07 27.90 -10.18
N GLN A 405 -1.09 28.61 -10.70
CA GLN A 405 -0.90 29.98 -11.17
C GLN A 405 -0.50 30.88 -10.00
N ALA A 406 0.76 31.31 -10.00
CA ALA A 406 1.22 32.37 -9.13
C ALA A 406 0.44 33.64 -9.49
N THR A 407 -0.48 34.07 -8.63
CA THR A 407 -1.04 35.41 -8.72
C THR A 407 0.10 36.39 -8.48
N SER A 408 0.68 36.90 -9.56
CA SER A 408 1.73 37.89 -9.53
C SER A 408 1.18 39.19 -8.91
N TYR A 409 1.32 39.34 -7.59
CA TYR A 409 1.06 40.60 -6.90
C TYR A 409 2.02 41.70 -7.35
N VAL A 410 3.09 41.36 -8.07
CA VAL A 410 4.05 42.30 -8.64
C VAL A 410 3.34 43.30 -9.55
N ALA A 411 2.38 42.87 -10.36
CA ALA A 411 1.61 43.77 -11.20
C ALA A 411 0.83 44.81 -10.38
N TYR A 412 0.21 44.38 -9.26
CA TYR A 412 -0.52 45.26 -8.35
C TYR A 412 0.40 46.18 -7.53
N ILE A 413 1.57 45.70 -7.11
CA ILE A 413 2.57 46.49 -6.37
C ILE A 413 3.21 47.54 -7.27
N VAL A 414 3.54 47.19 -8.52
CA VAL A 414 4.10 48.13 -9.50
C VAL A 414 3.06 49.18 -9.89
N THR A 415 1.82 48.78 -10.21
CA THR A 415 0.76 49.77 -10.50
C THR A 415 0.43 50.65 -9.30
N GLY A 416 0.38 50.09 -8.09
CA GLY A 416 0.19 50.84 -6.85
C GLY A 416 1.29 51.88 -6.58
N SER A 417 2.56 51.51 -6.79
CA SER A 417 3.69 52.43 -6.60
C SER A 417 3.76 53.53 -7.67
N VAL A 418 3.41 53.23 -8.93
CA VAL A 418 3.30 54.23 -9.99
C VAL A 418 2.17 55.23 -9.70
N LEU A 419 1.01 54.77 -9.24
CA LEU A 419 -0.12 55.62 -8.84
C LEU A 419 0.26 56.54 -7.66
N LEU A 420 0.94 56.00 -6.64
CA LEU A 420 1.42 56.78 -5.50
C LEU A 420 2.41 57.87 -5.94
N GLY A 421 3.34 57.52 -6.84
CA GLY A 421 4.32 58.46 -7.40
C GLY A 421 3.66 59.61 -8.16
N LEU A 422 2.67 59.31 -9.01
CA LEU A 422 1.88 60.32 -9.72
C LEU A 422 1.14 61.25 -8.76
N LEU A 423 0.55 60.71 -7.68
CA LEU A 423 -0.20 61.48 -6.70
C LEU A 423 0.72 62.45 -5.93
N LEU A 424 1.93 62.00 -5.56
CA LEU A 424 2.95 62.86 -4.94
C LEU A 424 3.43 63.98 -5.87
N LEU A 425 3.59 63.70 -7.17
CA LEU A 425 4.00 64.68 -8.16
C LEU A 425 2.92 65.77 -8.35
N ILE A 426 1.65 65.38 -8.38
CA ILE A 426 0.50 66.31 -8.41
C ILE A 426 0.46 67.19 -7.15
N LEU A 427 0.69 66.61 -5.96
CA LEU A 427 0.75 67.37 -4.71
C LEU A 427 1.91 68.39 -4.72
N LEU A 428 3.09 68.00 -5.19
CA LEU A 428 4.23 68.91 -5.33
C LEU A 428 3.94 70.07 -6.30
N LEU A 429 3.31 69.78 -7.43
CA LEU A 429 2.89 70.80 -8.39
C LEU A 429 1.86 71.76 -7.78
N LEU A 430 0.88 71.26 -7.01
CA LEU A 430 -0.09 72.08 -6.29
C LEU A 430 0.57 72.99 -5.23
N VAL A 431 1.54 72.46 -4.48
CA VAL A 431 2.30 73.24 -3.48
C VAL A 431 3.13 74.31 -4.18
N TRP A 432 3.83 73.95 -5.26
CA TRP A 432 4.62 74.89 -6.05
C TRP A 432 3.75 75.99 -6.66
N TRP A 433 2.59 75.64 -7.20
CA TRP A 433 1.62 76.60 -7.74
C TRP A 433 1.08 77.55 -6.67
N ARG A 434 0.75 77.05 -5.48
CA ARG A 434 0.35 77.89 -4.34
C ARG A 434 1.47 78.83 -3.89
N LEU A 435 2.72 78.37 -3.85
CA LEU A 435 3.88 79.20 -3.51
C LEU A 435 4.14 80.28 -4.58
N ALA A 436 3.99 79.94 -5.86
CA ALA A 436 4.11 80.89 -6.97
C ALA A 436 2.99 81.95 -6.94
N GLN A 437 1.75 81.56 -6.64
CA GLN A 437 0.65 82.52 -6.43
C GLN A 437 0.91 83.45 -5.24
N ARG A 438 1.42 82.92 -4.11
CA ARG A 438 1.81 83.77 -2.96
C ARG A 438 2.93 84.74 -3.31
N ARG A 439 3.90 84.36 -4.14
CA ARG A 439 4.95 85.27 -4.64
C ARG A 439 4.38 86.35 -5.57
N LYS A 440 3.39 86.03 -6.42
CA LYS A 440 2.72 87.03 -7.26
C LYS A 440 1.89 88.04 -6.46
N ARG A 441 1.27 87.63 -5.34
CA ARG A 441 0.48 88.54 -4.47
C ARG A 441 1.33 89.50 -3.62
N ARG A 442 2.65 89.32 -3.52
CA ARG A 442 3.54 90.22 -2.76
C ARG A 442 4.15 91.37 -3.58
N LYS A 443 3.76 91.56 -4.85
CA LYS A 443 4.30 92.59 -5.75
C LYS A 443 3.26 93.61 -6.25
N LEU A 444 2.25 93.95 -5.46
CA LEU A 444 1.39 95.12 -5.71
C LEU A 444 1.01 95.79 -4.39
N ASP A 445 1.87 96.70 -3.94
CA ASP A 445 1.47 97.91 -3.22
C ASP A 445 2.39 99.02 -3.77
N VAL A 446 1.94 99.65 -4.86
CA VAL A 446 2.60 100.81 -5.47
C VAL A 446 1.66 101.99 -5.27
N VAL A 447 2.08 102.89 -4.38
CA VAL A 447 1.47 104.20 -4.10
C VAL A 447 1.46 105.05 -5.38
N GLN A 448 0.29 105.56 -5.77
CA GLN A 448 0.14 106.51 -6.88
C GLN A 448 0.48 107.94 -6.43
N PRO A 449 1.25 108.72 -7.21
CA PRO A 449 1.39 110.16 -7.01
C PRO A 449 0.47 110.98 -7.94
N GLU A 450 -0.03 112.10 -7.43
CA GLU A 450 -0.78 113.11 -8.18
C GLU A 450 0.09 113.90 -9.18
N PRO A 451 -0.50 114.45 -10.26
CA PRO A 451 0.23 115.03 -11.38
C PRO A 451 0.30 116.56 -11.32
N ARG A 452 1.48 117.14 -11.62
CA ARG A 452 1.76 118.51 -12.10
C ARG A 452 3.24 118.82 -11.81
N THR A 453 4.05 119.50 -12.62
CA THR A 453 3.96 120.06 -13.97
C THR A 453 5.39 120.54 -14.31
N TYR A 454 5.73 120.49 -15.60
CA TYR A 454 6.65 121.40 -16.31
C TYR A 454 8.18 121.36 -16.13
N LYS A 455 8.79 121.38 -17.33
CA LYS A 455 10.04 122.02 -17.78
C LYS A 455 11.34 121.28 -17.51
N GLU A 456 11.90 120.73 -18.59
CA GLU A 456 13.08 121.27 -19.28
C GLU A 456 14.35 121.08 -18.46
N THR A 457 15.24 120.19 -18.89
CA THR A 457 16.45 120.62 -19.59
C THR A 457 17.28 119.42 -20.01
N GLN A 458 17.69 119.51 -21.25
CA GLN A 458 18.64 118.72 -21.98
C GLN A 458 20.04 118.87 -21.36
N ILE A 459 20.70 117.77 -20.98
CA ILE A 459 22.17 117.74 -20.90
C ILE A 459 22.67 116.43 -21.51
N VAL A 460 23.48 116.62 -22.55
CA VAL A 460 24.30 115.67 -23.29
C VAL A 460 25.52 115.27 -22.46
N TYR A 461 25.88 113.99 -22.48
CA TYR A 461 27.25 113.46 -22.38
C TYR A 461 27.13 111.94 -22.69
N GLN A 462 27.37 111.45 -23.91
CA GLN A 462 28.63 111.25 -24.64
C GLN A 462 29.67 110.44 -23.86
N ILE A 463 30.32 109.51 -24.59
CA ILE A 463 31.51 108.71 -24.26
C ILE A 463 31.20 107.37 -23.57
N GLU A 464 31.67 106.21 -24.04
CA GLU A 464 32.27 105.72 -25.28
C GLU A 464 32.45 104.20 -25.06
N ASN A 465 32.60 103.48 -26.18
CA ASN A 465 33.55 102.39 -26.38
C ASN A 465 33.57 101.22 -25.38
N ALA A 466 33.02 100.10 -25.81
CA ALA A 466 33.75 99.01 -26.46
C ALA A 466 32.77 97.82 -26.49
N GLY A 467 32.43 97.25 -27.63
CA GLY A 467 33.37 96.42 -28.39
C GLY A 467 33.50 95.07 -27.67
N LEU A 468 33.34 93.92 -28.29
CA LEU A 468 33.17 93.52 -29.67
C LEU A 468 32.58 92.09 -29.54
N LEU A 469 31.63 91.71 -30.40
CA LEU A 469 31.84 90.64 -31.39
C LEU A 469 32.39 89.34 -30.78
N LYS A 470 31.69 88.22 -30.83
CA LYS A 470 31.38 87.38 -32.02
C LYS A 470 31.64 85.95 -31.51
N THR A 471 31.11 84.84 -31.99
CA THR A 471 30.19 84.41 -33.06
C THR A 471 29.98 82.93 -32.74
N ASP A 472 28.77 82.44 -32.89
CA ASP A 472 28.34 81.52 -33.96
C ASP A 472 29.26 80.33 -34.23
N LEU A 473 28.75 79.12 -33.98
CA LEU A 473 28.42 78.07 -34.96
C LEU A 473 28.39 76.69 -34.28
#